data_AF-A0A970IZH5-F1
#
_entry.id   AF-A0A970IZH5-F1
#
_cell.length_a   1.000
_cell.length_b   1.000
_cell.length_c   1.000
_cell.angle_alpha   90.00
_cell.angle_beta   90.00
_cell.angle_gamma   90.00
#
_symmetry.space_group_name_H-M   'P 1'
#
loop_
_entity.id
_entity.type
_entity.pdbx_description
1 polymer ?
#
loop_
_entity_poly.entity_id
_entity_poly.type
_entity_poly.pdbx_seq_one_letter_code
_entity_poly.pdbx_strand_id
1 'polypeptide(L)'
;MKKIITATLLALFSFLAPMKATDAVSFKERPENEINQQLEEKRSLINERVKENKTIQKAINKKSKKASDLYMLVFSGSIPPSDEDRKKVEMMEMELGTIAEQIALTEKAIARRVKDINITLRKQDYNQALSGYDSIINLMSKQFSNLKKQEEILTKYINFLQSLRHK
;
A
#
# COMPACT_ATOMS: atom_id res chain seq x y z
N MET A 1 -1.97 9.89 -24.35
CA MET A 1 -1.58 10.67 -23.15
C MET A 1 -0.38 10.02 -22.49
N LYS A 2 0.52 10.84 -21.95
CA LYS A 2 1.88 10.49 -21.55
C LYS A 2 1.91 9.71 -20.21
N LYS A 3 2.65 8.59 -20.21
CA LYS A 3 3.35 7.96 -19.07
C LYS A 3 2.51 7.69 -17.80
N ILE A 4 1.93 6.49 -17.70
CA ILE A 4 1.74 5.85 -16.39
C ILE A 4 3.09 5.20 -16.01
N ILE A 5 4.02 6.04 -15.55
CA ILE A 5 5.19 5.57 -14.80
C ILE A 5 4.85 5.82 -13.33
N THR A 6 4.43 4.78 -12.63
CA THR A 6 4.58 4.72 -11.18
C THR A 6 5.48 3.53 -10.85
N ALA A 7 6.70 3.61 -11.38
CA ALA A 7 7.85 3.01 -10.75
C ALA A 7 8.20 3.86 -9.53
N THR A 8 7.52 3.63 -8.41
CA THR A 8 8.01 4.09 -7.11
C THR A 8 8.66 2.91 -6.42
N LEU A 9 9.98 2.83 -6.58
CA LEU A 9 10.90 2.11 -5.72
C LEU A 9 10.49 2.28 -4.26
N LEU A 10 10.40 1.19 -3.50
CA LEU A 10 10.59 1.26 -2.06
C LEU A 10 11.52 0.13 -1.60
N ALA A 11 12.80 0.28 -1.95
CA ALA A 11 13.93 -0.37 -1.30
C ALA A 11 14.15 0.25 0.10
N LEU A 12 13.17 0.10 1.00
CA LEU A 12 13.18 0.74 2.32
C LEU A 12 13.23 -0.25 3.50
N PHE A 13 13.42 -1.55 3.26
CA PHE A 13 13.33 -2.58 4.31
C PHE A 13 14.66 -3.20 4.76
N SER A 14 15.81 -2.68 4.34
CA SER A 14 17.11 -3.24 4.72
C SER A 14 17.58 -2.89 6.15
N PHE A 15 16.82 -2.12 6.93
CA PHE A 15 17.30 -1.58 8.22
C PHE A 15 16.52 -2.05 9.46
N LEU A 16 15.78 -3.16 9.38
CA LEU A 16 15.14 -3.80 10.54
C LEU A 16 15.86 -5.11 10.95
N ALA A 17 17.15 -5.24 10.64
CA ALA A 17 17.94 -6.39 11.09
C ALA A 17 18.22 -6.28 12.60
N PRO A 18 18.04 -7.37 13.38
CA PRO A 18 18.30 -7.38 14.81
C PRO A 18 19.81 -7.34 15.09
N MET A 19 20.24 -6.48 16.02
CA MET A 19 21.51 -6.70 16.71
C MET A 19 21.30 -7.92 17.62
N LYS A 20 22.00 -9.02 17.33
CA LYS A 20 22.06 -10.18 18.24
C LYS A 20 22.84 -9.78 19.48
N ALA A 21 22.16 -9.68 20.61
CA ALA A 21 22.80 -9.72 21.93
C ALA A 21 22.58 -11.11 22.51
N THR A 22 23.62 -11.95 22.45
CA THR A 22 23.76 -13.13 23.31
C THR A 22 24.12 -12.68 24.71
N ASP A 23 23.27 -12.95 25.71
CA ASP A 23 23.53 -13.97 26.72
C ASP A 23 22.44 -13.96 27.81
N ALA A 24 22.17 -15.16 28.33
CA ALA A 24 21.19 -15.44 29.37
C ALA A 24 21.65 -14.95 30.76
N VAL A 25 20.69 -14.55 31.62
CA VAL A 25 20.54 -14.94 33.04
C VAL A 25 19.65 -13.93 33.81
N SER A 26 18.78 -14.51 34.65
CA SER A 26 17.97 -13.95 35.75
C SER A 26 16.56 -13.45 35.42
N PHE A 27 15.60 -14.28 35.82
CA PHE A 27 14.18 -14.01 36.00
C PHE A 27 14.01 -12.97 37.13
N LYS A 28 14.14 -11.69 36.78
CA LYS A 28 13.40 -10.61 37.42
C LYS A 28 12.45 -10.10 36.35
N GLU A 29 11.18 -9.89 36.66
CA GLU A 29 10.26 -9.14 35.80
C GLU A 29 10.88 -7.75 35.56
N ARG A 30 11.70 -7.63 34.52
CA ARG A 30 12.24 -6.36 34.07
C ARG A 30 11.16 -5.79 33.15
N PRO A 31 10.63 -4.60 33.41
CA PRO A 31 9.68 -3.95 32.50
C PRO A 31 10.23 -3.82 31.06
N GLU A 32 11.56 -3.86 30.90
CA GLU A 32 12.23 -3.93 29.60
C GLU A 32 11.88 -5.21 28.80
N ASN A 33 11.67 -6.36 29.44
CA ASN A 33 11.29 -7.59 28.76
C ASN A 33 9.87 -7.49 28.18
N GLU A 34 8.93 -6.91 28.93
CA GLU A 34 7.55 -6.71 28.49
C GLU A 34 7.50 -5.71 27.33
N ILE A 35 8.21 -4.58 27.44
CA ILE A 35 8.30 -3.57 26.38
C ILE A 35 8.91 -4.19 25.11
N ASN A 36 9.99 -4.96 25.23
CA ASN A 36 10.62 -5.60 24.09
C ASN A 36 9.68 -6.60 23.40
N GLN A 37 8.94 -7.39 24.18
CA GLN A 37 7.92 -8.29 23.64
C GLN A 37 6.83 -7.52 22.87
N GLN A 38 6.31 -6.43 23.43
CA GLN A 38 5.31 -5.61 22.75
C GLN A 38 5.86 -5.01 21.44
N LEU A 39 7.11 -4.54 21.42
CA LEU A 39 7.75 -4.03 20.22
C LEU A 39 7.90 -5.12 19.13
N GLU A 40 8.24 -6.33 19.53
CA GLU A 40 8.32 -7.49 18.62
C GLU A 40 6.95 -7.86 18.05
N GLU A 41 5.91 -7.90 18.88
CA GLU A 41 4.53 -8.15 18.46
C GLU A 41 4.06 -7.12 17.42
N LYS A 42 4.28 -5.82 17.69
CA LYS A 42 3.91 -4.75 16.76
C LYS A 42 4.67 -4.87 15.43
N ARG A 43 5.96 -5.19 15.46
CA ARG A 43 6.77 -5.42 14.24
C ARG A 43 6.28 -6.62 13.45
N SER A 44 5.91 -7.70 14.13
CA SER A 44 5.34 -8.90 13.49
C SER A 44 4.05 -8.56 12.75
N LEU A 45 3.13 -7.84 13.41
CA LEU A 45 1.88 -7.39 12.79
C LEU A 45 2.12 -6.47 11.59
N ILE A 46 3.06 -5.53 11.69
CA ILE A 46 3.45 -4.67 10.56
C ILE A 46 3.97 -5.51 9.39
N ASN A 47 4.80 -6.52 9.64
CA ASN A 47 5.32 -7.41 8.61
C ASN A 47 4.20 -8.22 7.94
N GLU A 48 3.19 -8.66 8.69
CA GLU A 48 2.00 -9.30 8.14
C GLU A 48 1.23 -8.34 7.21
N ARG A 49 0.92 -7.13 7.66
CA ARG A 49 0.25 -6.11 6.85
C ARG A 49 1.01 -5.75 5.57
N VAL A 50 2.34 -5.70 5.64
CA VAL A 50 3.18 -5.50 4.45
C VAL A 50 2.99 -6.63 3.43
N LYS A 51 2.91 -7.89 3.88
CA LYS A 51 2.66 -9.04 2.99
C LYS A 51 1.27 -8.96 2.35
N GLU A 52 0.25 -8.61 3.12
CA GLU A 52 -1.12 -8.40 2.63
C GLU A 52 -1.16 -7.32 1.54
N ASN A 53 -0.61 -6.13 1.83
CA ASN A 53 -0.56 -5.00 0.90
C ASN A 53 0.21 -5.35 -0.37
N LYS A 54 1.33 -6.07 -0.25
CA LYS A 54 2.11 -6.51 -1.42
C LYS A 54 1.35 -7.50 -2.30
N THR A 55 0.53 -8.36 -1.69
CA THR A 55 -0.27 -9.34 -2.42
C THR A 55 -1.33 -8.65 -3.28
N ILE A 56 -2.06 -7.69 -2.70
CA ILE A 56 -3.08 -6.96 -3.46
C ILE A 56 -2.46 -6.02 -4.51
N GLN A 57 -1.32 -5.38 -4.21
CA GLN A 57 -0.61 -4.55 -5.20
C GLN A 57 -0.20 -5.36 -6.44
N LYS A 58 0.24 -6.61 -6.27
CA LYS A 58 0.51 -7.50 -7.42
C LYS A 58 -0.74 -7.77 -8.25
N ALA A 59 -1.89 -7.97 -7.61
CA ALA A 59 -3.17 -8.15 -8.31
C ALA A 59 -3.58 -6.88 -9.08
N ILE A 60 -3.47 -5.72 -8.43
CA ILE A 60 -3.71 -4.40 -9.04
C ILE A 60 -2.82 -4.21 -10.27
N ASN A 61 -1.51 -4.44 -10.16
CA ASN A 61 -0.58 -4.26 -11.28
C ASN A 61 -0.95 -5.13 -12.50
N LYS A 62 -1.37 -6.38 -12.26
CA LYS A 62 -1.87 -7.25 -13.34
C LYS A 62 -3.15 -6.70 -13.98
N LYS A 63 -4.10 -6.23 -13.16
CA LYS A 63 -5.36 -5.63 -13.64
C LYS A 63 -5.11 -4.31 -14.38
N SER A 64 -4.25 -3.43 -13.88
CA SER A 64 -3.89 -2.18 -14.55
C SER A 64 -3.26 -2.42 -15.91
N LYS A 65 -2.38 -3.42 -16.04
CA LYS A 65 -1.85 -3.82 -17.36
C LYS A 65 -2.97 -4.26 -18.30
N LYS A 66 -3.84 -5.17 -17.86
CA LYS A 66 -5.00 -5.63 -18.65
C LYS A 66 -5.93 -4.47 -19.05
N ALA A 67 -6.21 -3.54 -18.14
CA ALA A 67 -7.03 -2.36 -18.41
C ALA A 67 -6.38 -1.46 -19.48
N SER A 68 -5.07 -1.22 -19.39
CA SER A 68 -4.31 -0.48 -20.39
C SER A 68 -4.36 -1.14 -21.77
N ASP A 69 -4.17 -2.46 -21.83
CA ASP A 69 -4.22 -3.21 -23.09
C ASP A 69 -5.62 -3.12 -23.72
N LEU A 70 -6.68 -3.29 -22.91
CA LEU A 70 -8.06 -3.16 -23.36
C LEU A 70 -8.41 -1.74 -23.82
N TYR A 71 -7.96 -0.73 -23.07
CA TYR A 71 -8.17 0.67 -23.43
C TYR A 71 -7.58 0.95 -24.82
N MET A 72 -6.33 0.54 -25.05
CA MET A 72 -5.70 0.70 -26.36
C MET A 72 -6.51 0.03 -27.46
N LEU A 73 -6.93 -1.22 -27.27
CA LEU A 73 -7.73 -1.94 -28.27
C LEU A 73 -9.07 -1.25 -28.59
N VAL A 74 -9.77 -0.77 -27.56
CA VAL A 74 -11.09 -0.13 -27.73
C VAL A 74 -10.96 1.23 -28.42
N PHE A 75 -9.96 2.02 -28.04
CA PHE A 75 -9.84 3.41 -28.51
C PHE A 75 -8.96 3.59 -29.75
N SER A 76 -8.19 2.56 -30.14
CA SER A 76 -7.48 2.52 -31.43
C SER A 76 -8.25 1.74 -32.50
N GLY A 77 -9.45 1.25 -32.19
CA GLY A 77 -10.31 0.52 -33.12
C GLY A 77 -10.84 1.39 -34.25
N SER A 78 -11.34 0.75 -35.32
CA SER A 78 -11.95 1.43 -36.47
C SER A 78 -13.26 2.13 -36.14
N ILE A 79 -13.98 1.63 -35.12
CA ILE A 79 -15.20 2.24 -34.60
C ILE A 79 -14.88 2.82 -33.22
N PRO A 80 -14.81 4.14 -33.09
CA PRO A 80 -14.54 4.76 -31.81
C PRO A 80 -15.73 4.61 -30.85
N PRO A 81 -15.50 4.53 -29.52
CA PRO A 81 -16.58 4.60 -28.54
C PRO A 81 -17.36 5.91 -28.62
N SER A 82 -18.64 5.83 -28.29
CA SER A 82 -19.54 6.99 -28.18
C SER A 82 -19.06 7.99 -27.12
N ASP A 83 -19.47 9.25 -27.23
CA ASP A 83 -19.09 10.28 -26.25
C ASP A 83 -19.56 9.95 -24.83
N GLU A 84 -20.69 9.27 -24.68
CA GLU A 84 -21.18 8.78 -23.39
C GLU A 84 -20.25 7.71 -22.80
N ASP A 85 -19.80 6.75 -23.63
CA ASP A 85 -18.86 5.73 -23.21
C ASP A 85 -17.51 6.37 -22.81
N ARG A 86 -17.04 7.38 -23.56
CA ARG A 86 -15.81 8.14 -23.25
C ARG A 86 -15.90 8.85 -21.91
N LYS A 87 -17.00 9.57 -21.66
CA LYS A 87 -17.24 10.23 -20.35
C LYS A 87 -17.24 9.23 -19.21
N LYS A 88 -17.82 8.03 -19.41
CA LYS A 88 -17.82 6.99 -18.39
C LYS A 88 -16.41 6.42 -18.12
N VAL A 89 -15.59 6.26 -19.16
CA VAL A 89 -14.17 5.93 -19.02
C VAL A 89 -13.44 7.00 -18.20
N GLU A 90 -13.59 8.28 -18.55
CA GLU A 90 -12.95 9.40 -17.85
C GLU A 90 -13.34 9.47 -16.37
N MET A 91 -14.62 9.26 -16.03
CA MET A 91 -15.07 9.22 -14.63
C MET A 91 -14.40 8.09 -13.84
N MET A 92 -14.29 6.89 -14.41
CA MET A 92 -13.61 5.76 -13.76
C MET A 92 -12.11 6.02 -13.58
N GLU A 93 -11.45 6.63 -14.58
CA GLU A 93 -10.04 7.01 -14.49
C GLU A 93 -9.79 8.09 -13.44
N MET A 94 -10.69 9.05 -13.30
CA MET A 94 -10.64 10.07 -12.25
C MET A 94 -10.80 9.45 -10.85
N GLU A 95 -11.71 8.49 -10.69
CA GLU A 95 -11.86 7.77 -9.42
C GLU A 95 -10.61 6.95 -9.08
N LEU A 96 -10.03 6.25 -10.06
CA LEU A 96 -8.76 5.53 -9.90
C LEU A 96 -7.61 6.48 -9.53
N GLY A 97 -7.53 7.66 -10.15
CA GLY A 97 -6.56 8.69 -9.84
C GLY A 97 -6.68 9.21 -8.40
N THR A 98 -7.90 9.49 -7.96
CA THR A 98 -8.19 9.95 -6.59
C THR A 98 -7.73 8.92 -5.55
N ILE A 99 -7.98 7.63 -5.79
CA ILE A 99 -7.57 6.56 -4.86
C ILE A 99 -6.05 6.39 -4.87
N ALA A 100 -5.40 6.49 -6.03
CA ALA A 100 -3.95 6.44 -6.13
C ALA A 100 -3.29 7.56 -5.33
N GLU A 101 -3.84 8.77 -5.35
CA GLU A 101 -3.38 9.88 -4.52
C GLU A 101 -3.52 9.58 -3.02
N GLN A 102 -4.68 9.05 -2.60
CA GLN A 102 -4.89 8.66 -1.20
C GLN A 102 -3.92 7.58 -0.72
N ILE A 103 -3.59 6.61 -1.58
CA ILE A 103 -2.58 5.58 -1.29
C ILE A 103 -1.21 6.24 -1.12
N ALA A 104 -0.80 7.11 -2.06
CA ALA A 104 0.49 7.79 -2.02
C ALA A 104 0.65 8.68 -0.77
N LEU A 105 -0.41 9.40 -0.37
CA LEU A 105 -0.42 10.19 0.87
C LEU A 105 -0.27 9.31 2.11
N THR A 106 -0.93 8.15 2.12
CA THR A 106 -0.85 7.19 3.23
C THR A 106 0.55 6.58 3.33
N GLU A 107 1.19 6.25 2.20
CA GLU A 107 2.58 5.76 2.16
C GLU A 107 3.57 6.79 2.67
N LYS A 108 3.41 8.06 2.28
CA LYS A 108 4.22 9.16 2.80
C LYS A 108 4.05 9.32 4.32
N ALA A 109 2.82 9.18 4.83
CA ALA A 109 2.57 9.24 6.26
C ALA A 109 3.24 8.08 7.02
N ILE A 110 3.15 6.85 6.51
CA ILE A 110 3.84 5.68 7.08
C ILE A 110 5.35 5.91 7.10
N ALA A 111 5.95 6.35 6.00
CA ALA A 111 7.39 6.58 5.91
C ALA A 111 7.88 7.61 6.93
N ARG A 112 7.13 8.70 7.14
CA ARG A 112 7.44 9.69 8.18
C ARG A 112 7.37 9.08 9.58
N ARG A 113 6.31 8.32 9.88
CA ARG A 113 6.15 7.66 11.19
C ARG A 113 7.25 6.65 11.47
N VAL A 114 7.70 5.89 10.48
CA VAL A 114 8.84 4.97 10.63
C VAL A 114 10.10 5.75 11.04
N LYS A 115 10.37 6.90 10.40
CA LYS A 115 11.50 7.75 10.77
C LYS A 115 11.38 8.26 12.21
N ASP A 116 10.19 8.72 12.61
CA ASP A 116 9.94 9.22 13.96
C ASP A 116 10.15 8.14 15.03
N ILE A 117 9.63 6.92 14.80
CA ILE A 117 9.80 5.77 15.71
C ILE A 117 11.28 5.41 15.88
N ASN A 118 12.06 5.41 14.79
CA ASN A 118 13.48 5.14 14.88
C ASN A 118 14.23 6.17 15.74
N ILE A 119 13.75 7.43 15.76
CA ILE A 119 14.30 8.48 16.63
C ILE A 119 13.90 8.23 18.08
N THR A 120 12.63 7.91 18.36
CA THR A 120 12.13 7.69 19.73
C THR A 120 12.76 6.44 20.36
N LEU A 121 12.93 5.36 19.59
CA LEU A 121 13.65 4.16 20.03
C LEU A 121 15.11 4.46 20.42
N ARG A 122 15.83 5.30 19.65
CA ARG A 122 17.19 5.72 20.00
C ARG A 122 17.25 6.56 21.28
N LYS A 123 16.18 7.30 21.57
CA LYS A 123 16.00 8.06 22.80
C LYS A 123 15.48 7.22 23.96
N GLN A 124 15.28 5.91 23.76
CA GLN A 124 14.69 4.99 24.74
C GLN A 124 13.28 5.40 25.20
N ASP A 125 12.57 6.19 24.40
CA ASP A 125 11.17 6.56 24.63
C ASP A 125 10.26 5.49 24.02
N TYR A 126 10.16 4.36 24.73
CA TYR A 126 9.48 3.16 24.24
C TYR A 126 7.96 3.31 24.17
N ASN A 127 7.35 4.07 25.09
CA ASN A 127 5.92 4.34 25.05
C ASN A 127 5.54 5.13 23.78
N GLN A 128 6.33 6.15 23.45
CA GLN A 128 6.13 6.90 22.21
C GLN A 128 6.40 6.03 20.96
N ALA A 129 7.38 5.13 21.01
CA ALA A 129 7.64 4.19 19.93
C ALA A 129 6.47 3.21 19.70
N LEU A 130 5.91 2.65 20.78
CA LEU A 130 4.76 1.75 20.74
C LEU A 130 3.52 2.44 20.15
N SER A 131 3.21 3.65 20.62
CA SER A 131 2.13 4.48 20.06
C SER A 131 2.36 4.80 18.57
N GLY A 132 3.61 5.07 18.19
CA GLY A 132 3.99 5.24 16.80
C GLY A 132 3.72 3.99 15.95
N TYR A 133 4.03 2.80 16.47
CA TYR A 133 3.74 1.55 15.77
C TYR A 133 2.24 1.32 15.60
N ASP A 134 1.41 1.63 16.61
CA ASP A 134 -0.05 1.58 16.49
C ASP A 134 -0.57 2.50 15.38
N SER A 135 -0.01 3.70 15.29
CA SER A 135 -0.31 4.63 14.20
C SER A 135 0.04 4.04 12.83
N ILE A 136 1.19 3.38 12.70
CA ILE A 136 1.59 2.69 11.45
C ILE A 136 0.61 1.58 11.10
N ILE A 137 0.24 0.72 12.06
CA ILE A 137 -0.69 -0.39 11.84
C ILE A 137 -2.04 0.13 11.33
N ASN A 138 -2.55 1.20 11.93
CA ASN A 138 -3.79 1.85 11.48
C ASN A 138 -3.66 2.43 10.06
N LEU A 139 -2.55 3.10 9.75
CA LEU A 139 -2.29 3.62 8.42
C LEU A 139 -2.16 2.50 7.37
N MET A 140 -1.51 1.39 7.70
CA MET A 140 -1.41 0.22 6.82
C MET A 140 -2.77 -0.43 6.57
N SER A 141 -3.64 -0.46 7.57
CA SER A 141 -5.02 -0.95 7.43
C SER A 141 -5.84 -0.03 6.51
N LYS A 142 -5.66 1.28 6.62
CA LYS A 142 -6.24 2.26 5.67
C LYS A 142 -5.69 2.08 4.25
N GLN A 143 -4.38 1.86 4.12
CA GLN A 143 -3.74 1.58 2.83
C GLN A 143 -4.35 0.32 2.19
N PHE A 144 -4.53 -0.75 2.96
CA PHE A 144 -5.15 -1.99 2.50
C PHE A 144 -6.57 -1.76 1.97
N SER A 145 -7.40 -1.00 2.72
CA SER A 145 -8.76 -0.64 2.30
C SER A 145 -8.77 0.13 0.99
N ASN A 146 -7.88 1.13 0.83
CA ASN A 146 -7.76 1.88 -0.41
C ASN A 146 -7.30 1.01 -1.59
N LEU A 147 -6.37 0.08 -1.36
CA LEU A 147 -5.94 -0.90 -2.37
C LEU A 147 -7.11 -1.81 -2.78
N LYS A 148 -7.94 -2.25 -1.83
CA LYS A 148 -9.14 -3.05 -2.11
C LYS A 148 -10.15 -2.28 -2.97
N LYS A 149 -10.39 -1.01 -2.65
CA LYS A 149 -11.25 -0.15 -3.45
C LYS A 149 -10.70 0.04 -4.87
N GLN A 150 -9.39 0.27 -5.01
CA GLN A 150 -8.73 0.38 -6.32
C GLN A 150 -8.87 -0.91 -7.14
N GLU A 151 -8.68 -2.08 -6.51
CA GLU A 151 -8.86 -3.38 -7.13
C GLU A 151 -10.29 -3.59 -7.66
N GLU A 152 -11.30 -3.19 -6.88
CA GLU A 152 -12.71 -3.27 -7.26
C GLU A 152 -13.02 -2.38 -8.47
N ILE A 153 -12.59 -1.11 -8.45
CA ILE A 153 -12.84 -0.18 -9.54
C ILE A 153 -12.11 -0.61 -10.80
N LEU A 154 -10.88 -1.11 -10.70
CA LEU A 154 -10.18 -1.71 -11.85
C LEU A 154 -10.96 -2.88 -12.45
N THR A 155 -11.62 -3.69 -11.62
CA THR A 155 -12.45 -4.80 -12.10
C THR A 155 -13.66 -4.28 -12.86
N LYS A 156 -14.37 -3.28 -12.32
CA LYS A 156 -15.49 -2.60 -13.00
C LYS A 156 -15.05 -1.97 -14.31
N TYR A 157 -13.89 -1.31 -14.31
CA TYR A 157 -13.31 -0.64 -15.46
C TYR A 157 -12.95 -1.63 -16.57
N ILE A 158 -12.28 -2.73 -16.23
CA ILE A 158 -11.98 -3.83 -17.16
C ILE A 158 -13.26 -4.39 -17.78
N ASN A 159 -14.27 -4.70 -16.98
CA ASN A 159 -15.53 -5.25 -17.47
C ASN A 159 -16.23 -4.27 -18.42
N PHE A 160 -16.19 -2.98 -18.10
CA PHE A 160 -16.74 -1.94 -18.97
C PHE A 160 -15.99 -1.87 -20.30
N LEU A 161 -14.66 -1.79 -20.30
CA LEU A 161 -13.85 -1.79 -21.53
C LEU A 161 -14.08 -3.06 -22.37
N GLN A 162 -14.23 -4.23 -21.73
CA GLN A 162 -14.57 -5.46 -22.44
C GLN A 162 -15.95 -5.38 -23.11
N SER A 163 -16.94 -4.76 -22.47
CA SER A 163 -18.27 -4.58 -23.07
C SER A 163 -18.26 -3.66 -24.30
N LEU A 164 -17.33 -2.70 -24.35
CA LEU A 164 -17.18 -1.81 -25.50
C LEU A 164 -16.54 -2.50 -26.70
N ARG A 165 -15.70 -3.53 -26.48
CA ARG A 165 -15.05 -4.29 -27.56
C ARG A 165 -16.05 -5.05 -28.43
N HIS A 166 -17.21 -5.42 -27.88
CA HIS A 166 -18.23 -6.22 -28.57
C HIS A 166 -19.34 -5.37 -29.22
N LYS A 167 -19.22 -4.05 -29.18
CA LYS A 167 -20.06 -3.11 -29.92
C LYS A 167 -19.37 -2.74 -31.24
#